data_AF-A0A448X211-F1
#
_entry.id   AF-A0A448X211-F1
#
_cell.length_a   1.000
_cell.length_b   1.000
_cell.length_c   1.000
_cell.angle_alpha   90.00
_cell.angle_beta   90.00
_cell.angle_gamma   90.00
#
_symmetry.space_group_name_H-M   'P 1'
#
loop_
_entity.id
_entity.type
_entity.pdbx_description
1 polymer ?
#
loop_
_entity_poly.entity_id
_entity_poly.type
_entity_poly.pdbx_seq_one_letter_code
_entity_poly.pdbx_strand_id
1 'polypeptide(L)'
;MMSELAAHAPSFFPDDLVTKVVESVSKTHYPHHTYLLETACRMIATAATSLDKLHFKRHLDTLLPVLAWSISSSLSLAICAAEEALKAISLRVGSSILRGRIENHMDAYLLTSLLSHL
;
A
#
# COMPACT_ATOMS: atom_id res chain seq x y z
N MET A 1 7.17 13.79 -4.74
CA MET A 1 7.44 14.30 -3.38
C MET A 1 7.60 13.19 -2.32
N MET A 2 6.60 12.36 -1.99
CA MET A 2 6.80 11.23 -1.04
C MET A 2 7.36 9.96 -1.70
N SER A 3 6.95 9.68 -2.95
CA SER A 3 7.46 8.55 -3.75
C SER A 3 8.95 8.68 -4.08
N GLU A 4 9.43 9.88 -4.37
CA GLU A 4 10.86 10.14 -4.65
C GLU A 4 11.74 9.96 -3.42
N LEU A 5 11.21 10.22 -2.21
CA LEU A 5 11.94 9.99 -0.97
C LEU A 5 12.19 8.48 -0.76
N ALA A 6 11.18 7.64 -1.03
CA ALA A 6 11.34 6.19 -1.02
C ALA A 6 12.36 5.71 -2.07
N ALA A 7 12.40 6.35 -3.24
CA ALA A 7 13.32 6.00 -4.32
C ALA A 7 14.78 6.42 -4.07
N HIS A 8 15.04 7.49 -3.31
CA HIS A 8 16.38 8.09 -3.16
C HIS A 8 16.98 7.97 -1.76
N ALA A 9 16.19 7.56 -0.77
CA ALA A 9 16.65 7.34 0.60
C ALA A 9 15.94 6.11 1.23
N PRO A 10 16.23 4.88 0.75
CA PRO A 10 15.59 3.66 1.26
C PRO A 10 15.87 3.39 2.75
N SER A 11 16.97 3.94 3.28
CA SER A 11 17.28 3.94 4.73
C SER A 11 16.33 4.79 5.57
N PHE A 12 15.50 5.62 4.94
CA PHE A 12 14.52 6.52 5.56
C PHE A 12 13.08 6.14 5.18
N PHE A 13 12.77 4.84 5.11
CA PHE A 13 11.38 4.38 5.25
C PHE A 13 11.13 3.97 6.71
N PRO A 14 11.15 4.92 7.69
CA PRO A 14 11.03 4.57 9.09
C PRO A 14 9.60 4.10 9.40
N ASP A 15 9.49 3.28 10.44
CA ASP A 15 8.23 2.81 10.99
C ASP A 15 7.24 3.97 11.27
N ASP A 16 7.77 5.13 11.66
CA ASP A 16 7.02 6.37 11.87
C ASP A 16 6.35 6.89 10.59
N LEU A 17 7.03 6.80 9.44
CA LEU A 17 6.46 7.20 8.15
C LEU A 17 5.30 6.28 7.76
N VAL A 18 5.49 4.97 7.93
CA VAL A 18 4.46 3.96 7.64
C VAL A 18 3.22 4.22 8.49
N THR A 19 3.42 4.44 9.79
CA THR A 19 2.33 4.70 10.74
C THR A 19 1.59 5.98 10.38
N LYS A 20 2.32 7.08 10.11
CA LYS A 20 1.73 8.36 9.69
C LYS A 20 0.94 8.28 8.40
N VAL A 21 1.40 7.48 7.43
CA VAL A 21 0.66 7.27 6.17
C VAL A 21 -0.67 6.58 6.46
N VAL A 22 -0.66 5.50 7.24
CA VAL A 22 -1.88 4.77 7.60
C VAL A 22 -2.85 5.67 8.37
N GLU A 23 -2.37 6.42 9.37
CA GLU A 23 -3.18 7.37 10.14
C GLU A 23 -3.72 8.53 9.31
N SER A 24 -2.99 8.97 8.29
CA SER A 24 -3.44 10.06 7.43
C SER A 24 -4.51 9.58 6.45
N VAL A 25 -4.35 8.37 5.91
CA VAL A 25 -5.33 7.77 5.01
C VAL A 25 -6.62 7.38 5.74
N SER A 26 -6.58 7.09 7.05
CA SER A 26 -7.81 6.83 7.83
C SER A 26 -8.69 8.08 8.02
N LYS A 27 -8.15 9.29 7.79
CA LYS A 27 -8.89 10.57 7.88
C LYS A 27 -9.64 10.88 6.59
N THR A 28 -10.76 10.20 6.39
CA THR A 28 -11.59 10.29 5.16
C THR A 28 -12.27 11.65 4.93
N HIS A 29 -12.42 12.48 5.96
CA HIS A 29 -13.04 13.80 5.85
C HIS A 29 -12.12 14.88 5.27
N TYR A 30 -10.87 14.55 4.93
CA TYR A 30 -9.92 15.50 4.39
C TYR A 30 -10.22 15.81 2.91
N PRO A 31 -10.32 17.09 2.49
CA PRO A 31 -10.68 17.45 1.11
C PRO A 31 -9.73 16.88 0.04
N HIS A 32 -8.45 16.70 0.37
CA HIS A 32 -7.45 16.11 -0.53
C HIS A 32 -7.17 14.63 -0.21
N HIS A 33 -8.08 13.96 0.50
CA HIS A 33 -7.97 12.52 0.81
C HIS A 33 -7.82 11.66 -0.44
N THR A 34 -8.46 12.08 -1.54
CA THR A 34 -8.41 11.38 -2.83
C THR A 34 -6.99 11.34 -3.41
N TYR A 35 -6.31 12.49 -3.41
CA TYR A 35 -4.92 12.61 -3.86
C TYR A 35 -3.94 11.92 -2.88
N LEU A 36 -4.27 11.94 -1.59
CA LEU A 36 -3.49 11.27 -0.55
C LEU A 36 -3.49 9.75 -0.74
N LEU A 37 -4.66 9.14 -1.02
CA LEU A 37 -4.79 7.70 -1.31
C LEU A 37 -3.93 7.30 -2.52
N GLU A 38 -4.08 8.04 -3.63
CA GLU A 38 -3.28 7.78 -4.84
C GLU A 38 -1.77 7.88 -4.54
N THR A 39 -1.36 8.95 -3.84
CA THR A 39 0.05 9.18 -3.48
C THR A 39 0.58 8.07 -2.57
N ALA A 40 -0.22 7.61 -1.61
CA ALA A 40 0.15 6.52 -0.72
C ALA A 40 0.34 5.21 -1.49
N CYS A 41 -0.55 4.87 -2.43
CA CYS A 41 -0.41 3.70 -3.29
C CYS A 41 0.85 3.76 -4.16
N ARG A 42 1.14 4.90 -4.79
CA ARG A 42 2.37 5.11 -5.58
C ARG A 42 3.63 5.00 -4.72
N MET A 43 3.58 5.52 -3.49
CA MET A 43 4.67 5.36 -2.52
C MET A 43 4.88 3.89 -2.16
N ILE A 44 3.81 3.13 -1.90
CA ILE A 44 3.89 1.68 -1.62
C ILE A 44 4.50 0.93 -2.81
N ALA A 45 4.07 1.22 -4.04
CA ALA A 45 4.64 0.63 -5.24
C ALA A 45 6.14 0.91 -5.37
N THR A 46 6.55 2.15 -5.10
CA THR A 46 7.96 2.55 -5.12
C THR A 46 8.75 1.88 -4.00
N ALA A 47 8.20 1.79 -2.79
CA ALA A 47 8.83 1.09 -1.67
C ALA A 47 9.01 -0.41 -1.96
N ALA A 48 8.05 -1.05 -2.62
CA ALA A 48 8.15 -2.46 -3.00
C ALA A 48 9.30 -2.74 -3.99
N THR A 49 9.61 -1.78 -4.88
CA THR A 49 10.67 -1.93 -5.89
C THR A 49 12.04 -1.45 -5.39
N SER A 50 12.09 -0.44 -4.51
CA SER A 50 13.33 0.20 -4.06
C SER A 50 13.91 -0.36 -2.76
N LEU A 51 13.08 -0.87 -1.85
CA LEU A 51 13.55 -1.40 -0.57
C LEU A 51 14.05 -2.85 -0.68
N ASP A 52 14.97 -3.19 0.21
CA ASP A 52 15.35 -4.59 0.44
C ASP A 52 14.13 -5.44 0.82
N LYS A 53 14.09 -6.67 0.29
CA LYS A 53 12.94 -7.57 0.42
C LYS A 53 12.54 -7.82 1.89
N LEU A 54 13.52 -7.95 2.79
CA LEU A 54 13.28 -8.17 4.22
C LEU A 54 12.73 -6.91 4.90
N HIS A 55 13.28 -5.74 4.57
CA HIS A 55 12.81 -4.46 5.11
C HIS A 55 11.38 -4.17 4.67
N PHE A 56 11.07 -4.30 3.38
CA PHE A 56 9.70 -4.08 2.88
C PHE A 56 8.68 -5.04 3.51
N LYS A 57 9.02 -6.33 3.62
CA LYS A 57 8.13 -7.34 4.22
C LYS A 57 7.71 -7.01 5.64
N ARG A 58 8.56 -6.32 6.42
CA ARG A 58 8.24 -5.91 7.80
C ARG A 58 7.07 -4.92 7.86
N HIS A 59 6.91 -4.10 6.83
CA HIS A 59 5.87 -3.06 6.76
C HIS A 59 4.65 -3.48 5.95
N LEU A 60 4.72 -4.61 5.24
CA LEU A 60 3.69 -5.03 4.31
C LEU A 60 2.31 -5.14 4.98
N ASP A 61 2.23 -5.81 6.12
CA ASP A 61 0.95 -6.01 6.82
C ASP A 61 0.31 -4.67 7.22
N THR A 62 1.11 -3.71 7.66
CA THR A 62 0.67 -2.36 8.04
C THR A 62 0.20 -1.54 6.83
N LEU A 63 0.73 -1.80 5.64
CA LEU A 63 0.41 -1.08 4.41
C LEU A 63 -0.77 -1.69 3.64
N LEU A 64 -1.10 -2.97 3.86
CA LEU A 64 -2.22 -3.65 3.20
C LEU A 64 -3.59 -2.95 3.40
N PRO A 65 -3.94 -2.40 4.59
CA PRO A 65 -5.16 -1.63 4.78
C PRO A 65 -5.28 -0.42 3.84
N VAL A 66 -4.16 0.25 3.53
CA VAL A 66 -4.15 1.40 2.61
C VAL A 66 -4.56 0.97 1.20
N LEU A 67 -4.06 -0.17 0.73
CA LEU A 67 -4.41 -0.73 -0.57
C LEU A 67 -5.88 -1.16 -0.63
N ALA A 68 -6.37 -1.81 0.43
CA ALA A 68 -7.78 -2.19 0.49
C ALA A 68 -8.71 -0.99 0.48
N TRP A 69 -8.43 0.03 1.29
CA TRP A 69 -9.23 1.26 1.29
C TRP A 69 -9.21 1.97 -0.06
N SER A 70 -8.07 1.97 -0.75
CA SER A 70 -7.94 2.56 -2.08
C SER A 70 -8.79 1.84 -3.13
N ILE A 71 -8.80 0.49 -3.12
CA ILE A 71 -9.60 -0.31 -4.06
C ILE A 71 -11.09 -0.23 -3.73
N SER A 72 -11.45 -0.19 -2.45
CA SER A 72 -12.84 -0.01 -2.02
C SER A 72 -13.34 1.44 -2.17
N SER A 73 -12.48 2.39 -2.55
CA SER A 73 -12.87 3.77 -2.80
C SER A 73 -13.57 3.91 -4.15
N SER A 74 -14.37 4.96 -4.34
CA SER A 74 -14.98 5.30 -5.64
C SER A 74 -14.04 6.10 -6.55
N LEU A 75 -12.72 6.08 -6.30
CA LEU A 75 -11.76 6.99 -6.92
C LEU A 75 -10.86 6.23 -7.90
N SER A 76 -11.13 6.37 -9.20
CA SER A 76 -10.44 5.60 -10.24
C SER A 76 -8.92 5.70 -10.18
N LEU A 77 -8.35 6.88 -9.90
CA LEU A 77 -6.90 7.06 -9.80
C LEU A 77 -6.29 6.31 -8.60
N ALA A 78 -6.99 6.27 -7.47
CA ALA A 78 -6.55 5.53 -6.29
C ALA A 78 -6.63 4.02 -6.51
N ILE A 79 -7.68 3.55 -7.18
CA ILE A 79 -7.84 2.14 -7.57
C ILE A 79 -6.69 1.73 -8.50
N CYS A 80 -6.45 2.46 -9.59
CA CYS A 80 -5.36 2.13 -10.53
C CYS A 80 -3.99 2.15 -9.84
N ALA A 81 -3.71 3.14 -8.99
CA ALA A 81 -2.45 3.19 -8.26
C ALA A 81 -2.31 2.01 -7.27
N ALA A 82 -3.41 1.55 -6.66
CA ALA A 82 -3.41 0.39 -5.78
C ALA A 82 -3.18 -0.93 -6.53
N GLU A 83 -3.78 -1.10 -7.71
CA GLU A 83 -3.53 -2.24 -8.60
C GLU A 83 -2.06 -2.32 -9.04
N GLU A 84 -1.48 -1.17 -9.44
CA GLU A 84 -0.06 -1.08 -9.77
C GLU A 84 0.82 -1.46 -8.57
N ALA A 85 0.47 -1.00 -7.36
CA ALA A 85 1.16 -1.36 -6.15
C ALA A 85 1.06 -2.85 -5.82
N LEU A 86 -0.13 -3.46 -5.94
CA LEU A 86 -0.33 -4.89 -5.75
C LEU A 86 0.51 -5.71 -6.73
N LYS A 87 0.57 -5.30 -7.99
CA LYS A 87 1.41 -5.95 -9.00
C LYS A 87 2.89 -5.87 -8.63
N ALA A 88 3.37 -4.70 -8.20
CA ALA A 88 4.75 -4.52 -7.75
C ALA A 88 5.08 -5.39 -6.52
N ILE A 89 4.18 -5.46 -5.55
CA ILE A 89 4.34 -6.31 -4.36
C ILE A 89 4.33 -7.79 -4.73
N SER A 90 3.40 -8.20 -5.59
CA SER A 90 3.28 -9.59 -6.06
C SER A 90 4.55 -10.06 -6.76
N LEU A 91 5.15 -9.22 -7.62
CA LEU A 91 6.44 -9.48 -8.26
C LEU A 91 7.58 -9.58 -7.25
N ARG A 92 7.58 -8.75 -6.20
CA ARG A 92 8.67 -8.70 -5.21
C ARG A 92 8.62 -9.85 -4.20
N VAL A 93 7.42 -10.14 -3.69
CA VAL A 93 7.18 -11.03 -2.55
C VAL A 93 6.70 -12.41 -2.98
N GLY A 94 6.03 -12.51 -4.13
CA GLY A 94 5.36 -13.70 -4.63
C GLY A 94 3.86 -13.64 -4.38
N SER A 95 3.04 -13.93 -5.39
CA SER A 95 1.57 -13.87 -5.34
C SER A 95 0.97 -14.77 -4.25
N SER A 96 1.51 -15.97 -4.05
CA SER A 96 1.06 -16.89 -3.00
C SER A 96 1.32 -16.36 -1.59
N ILE A 97 2.45 -15.70 -1.38
CA ILE A 97 2.79 -15.09 -0.07
C ILE A 97 1.92 -13.87 0.18
N LEU A 98 1.73 -13.01 -0.83
CA LEU A 98 0.86 -11.85 -0.73
C LEU A 98 -0.59 -12.25 -0.42
N ARG A 99 -1.10 -13.26 -1.12
CA ARG A 99 -2.42 -13.83 -0.86
C ARG A 99 -2.56 -14.34 0.57
N GLY A 100 -1.61 -15.16 1.03
CA GLY A 100 -1.63 -15.68 2.41
C GLY A 100 -1.54 -14.56 3.46
N ARG A 101 -0.88 -13.44 3.16
CA ARG A 101 -0.83 -12.28 4.07
C ARG A 101 -2.18 -11.58 4.17
N ILE A 102 -2.82 -11.34 3.03
CA ILE A 102 -4.17 -10.75 2.97
C ILE A 102 -5.19 -11.63 3.69
N GLU A 103 -5.16 -12.94 3.42
CA GLU A 103 -6.10 -13.89 4.03
C GLU A 103 -5.95 -14.00 5.55
N ASN A 104 -4.73 -13.86 6.09
CA ASN A 104 -4.46 -14.04 7.52
C ASN A 104 -4.55 -12.75 8.35
N HIS A 105 -4.43 -11.57 7.74
CA HIS A 105 -4.28 -10.30 8.47
C HIS A 105 -5.32 -9.23 8.13
N MET A 106 -6.29 -9.51 7.25
CA MET A 106 -7.32 -8.54 6.89
C MET A 106 -8.71 -8.99 7.31
N ASP A 107 -9.50 -8.04 7.82
CA ASP A 107 -10.93 -8.24 8.07
C ASP A 107 -11.63 -8.74 6.81
N ALA A 108 -12.59 -9.66 6.99
CA ALA A 108 -13.30 -10.34 5.91
C ALA A 108 -13.90 -9.38 4.86
N TYR A 109 -14.25 -8.15 5.26
CA TYR A 109 -14.78 -7.11 4.39
C TYR A 109 -13.76 -6.56 3.39
N LEU A 110 -12.52 -6.33 3.81
CA LEU A 110 -11.45 -5.79 2.96
C LEU A 110 -10.80 -6.89 2.09
N LEU A 111 -10.96 -8.14 2.50
CA LEU A 111 -10.40 -9.34 1.90
C LEU A 111 -10.98 -9.60 0.49
N THR A 112 -12.31 -9.47 0.32
CA THR A 112 -12.96 -9.67 -0.99
C THR A 112 -12.55 -8.63 -2.03
N SER A 113 -12.31 -7.39 -1.59
CA SER A 113 -11.91 -6.28 -2.48
C SER A 113 -10.51 -6.47 -3.05
N LEU A 114 -9.57 -7.00 -2.26
CA LEU A 114 -8.19 -7.19 -2.71
C LEU A 114 -7.98 -8.46 -3.53
N LEU A 115 -8.62 -9.58 -3.15
CA LEU A 115 -8.41 -10.85 -3.83
C LEU A 115 -8.93 -10.87 -5.27
N SER A 116 -9.88 -10.01 -5.64
CA SER A 116 -10.36 -9.88 -7.02
C SER A 116 -9.35 -9.19 -7.95
N HIS A 117 -8.30 -8.57 -7.41
CA HIS A 117 -7.31 -7.77 -8.14
C HIS A 117 -5.89 -8.38 -8.10
N LEU A 118 -5.77 -9.63 -7.62
CA LEU A 118 -4.53 -10.42 -7.57
C LEU A 118 -4.48 -11.50 -8.63
#